data_AF-A0A838V8W5-F1
#
_entry.id   AF-A0A838V8W5-F1
#
_cell.length_a   1.000
_cell.length_b   1.000
_cell.length_c   1.000
_cell.angle_alpha   90.00
_cell.angle_beta   90.00
_cell.angle_gamma   90.00
#
_symmetry.space_group_name_H-M   'P 1'
#
loop_
_entity.id
_entity.type
_entity.pdbx_description
1 polymer ?
#
loop_
_entity_poly.entity_id
_entity_poly.type
_entity_poly.pdbx_seq_one_letter_code
_entity_poly.pdbx_strand_id
1 'polypeptide(L)'
;LSLGSLHIWPSARPEADGNPALPVCACGSPIPRIGVAVGFWEPVRLVDVTLKPWCFVNLGGTKIAPGFDIGHGAYAGPQIDGGNAQATAKWNVHWYIYPLLYWMEIVADFLCLEQTSFDIAYVTEIDPLWQDDTLTTLINPEAAVFANPIAQVACAADCIAATIKKPITPLFWCAGCQGSMYPLDGNVAAHMNPIQSSRLVAERMAYKLHRELIAWGTMGSKGLCGKYVMPIMNKQQYRFQMVNPAPMVKGRYACPPIGASDLKPGSGRTYPVIGEDIGYLVWRKRNCCAL
;
A
#
# COMPACT_ATOMS: atom_id res chain seq x y z
N LEU A 1 -0.67 5.28 19.05
CA LEU A 1 0.10 6.53 19.25
C LEU A 1 1.26 6.21 20.17
N SER A 2 2.47 6.63 19.82
CA SER A 2 3.69 6.42 20.61
C SER A 2 4.38 7.76 20.86
N LEU A 3 4.99 7.91 22.04
CA LEU A 3 5.93 8.99 22.38
C LEU A 3 7.30 8.38 22.66
N GLY A 4 8.26 8.58 21.77
CA GLY A 4 9.51 7.84 21.81
C GLY A 4 9.25 6.32 21.85
N SER A 5 9.79 5.66 22.87
CA SER A 5 9.62 4.22 23.12
C SER A 5 8.33 3.88 23.88
N LEU A 6 7.61 4.87 24.42
CA LEU A 6 6.38 4.66 25.19
C LEU A 6 5.16 4.55 24.26
N HIS A 7 4.38 3.51 24.43
CA HIS A 7 3.11 3.32 23.73
C HIS A 7 1.95 3.93 24.55
N ILE A 8 1.54 5.16 24.23
CA ILE A 8 0.42 5.83 24.91
C ILE A 8 -0.91 5.15 24.58
N TRP A 9 -1.11 4.85 23.30
CA TRP A 9 -2.28 4.13 22.83
C TRP A 9 -1.81 2.85 22.15
N PRO A 10 -1.62 1.76 22.92
CA PRO A 10 -1.26 0.48 22.35
C PRO A 10 -2.46 -0.04 21.56
N SER A 11 -2.23 -0.41 20.30
CA SER A 11 -3.23 -1.10 19.50
C SER A 11 -2.99 -2.60 19.59
N ALA A 12 -4.04 -3.42 19.47
CA ALA A 12 -3.89 -4.88 19.30
C ALA A 12 -3.16 -5.28 17.99
N ARG A 13 -2.79 -4.29 17.15
CA ARG A 13 -2.06 -4.50 15.91
C ARG A 13 -0.56 -4.30 16.16
N PRO A 14 0.31 -5.19 15.65
CA PRO A 14 1.77 -5.10 15.84
C PRO A 14 2.29 -3.74 15.40
N GLU A 15 3.19 -3.09 16.13
CA GLU A 15 3.76 -1.82 15.67
C GLU A 15 4.87 -2.00 14.63
N ALA A 16 5.10 -0.95 13.83
CA ALA A 16 6.22 -0.91 12.89
C ALA A 16 7.53 -0.65 13.65
N ASP A 17 8.64 -1.19 13.15
CA ASP A 17 9.96 -0.97 13.73
C ASP A 17 10.43 0.48 13.50
N GLY A 18 11.30 0.96 14.39
CA GLY A 18 11.91 2.28 14.25
C GLY A 18 11.13 3.42 14.89
N ASN A 19 10.29 3.15 15.90
CA ASN A 19 9.90 4.21 16.83
C ASN A 19 11.18 4.80 17.47
N PRO A 20 11.25 6.13 17.69
CA PRO A 20 12.39 6.77 18.32
C PRO A 20 12.64 6.21 19.73
N ALA A 21 13.90 6.00 20.11
CA ALA A 21 14.21 5.46 21.44
C ALA A 21 13.92 6.46 22.57
N LEU A 22 14.11 7.75 22.29
CA LEU A 22 13.94 8.85 23.24
C LEU A 22 12.64 9.61 22.93
N PRO A 23 11.91 10.06 23.98
CA PRO A 23 10.72 10.89 23.81
C PRO A 23 11.05 12.32 23.39
N VAL A 24 12.31 12.75 23.50
CA VAL A 24 12.79 14.07 23.08
C VAL A 24 13.47 13.96 21.72
N CYS A 25 13.17 14.89 20.83
CA CYS A 25 13.81 15.02 19.53
C CYS A 25 14.35 16.44 19.33
N ALA A 26 15.46 16.55 18.62
CA ALA A 26 16.05 17.81 18.21
C ALA A 26 16.26 17.79 16.70
N CYS A 27 15.64 18.74 16.00
CA CYS A 27 15.75 18.88 14.56
C CYS A 27 16.48 20.18 14.23
N GLY A 28 17.57 20.10 13.47
CA GLY A 28 18.44 21.24 13.18
C GLY A 28 18.08 22.06 11.93
N SER A 29 17.18 21.59 11.08
CA SER A 29 16.82 22.25 9.81
C SER A 29 15.31 22.19 9.55
N PRO A 30 14.68 23.26 9.02
CA PRO A 30 15.21 24.59 8.71
C PRO A 30 15.37 25.52 9.93
N ILE A 31 14.76 25.18 11.08
CA ILE A 31 14.88 25.92 12.35
C ILE A 31 15.21 24.91 13.46
N PRO A 32 16.20 25.18 14.33
CA PRO A 32 16.49 24.32 15.48
C PRO A 32 15.26 24.24 16.38
N ARG A 33 14.63 23.07 16.42
CA ARG A 33 13.45 22.80 17.25
C ARG A 33 13.72 21.61 18.15
N ILE A 34 13.41 21.79 19.43
CA ILE A 34 13.40 20.72 20.42
C ILE A 34 11.94 20.43 20.71
N GLY A 35 11.56 19.18 20.56
CA GLY A 35 10.17 18.77 20.67
C GLY A 35 10.03 17.36 21.20
N VAL A 36 8.80 16.87 21.15
CA VAL A 36 8.43 15.51 21.55
C VAL A 36 8.37 14.61 20.32
N ALA A 37 9.04 13.47 20.40
CA ALA A 37 9.09 12.49 19.33
C ALA A 37 7.79 11.69 19.31
N VAL A 38 6.86 12.08 18.43
CA VAL A 38 5.55 11.42 18.26
C VAL A 38 5.59 10.41 17.12
N GLY A 39 4.93 9.28 17.31
CA GLY A 39 4.73 8.25 16.29
C GLY A 39 3.26 7.86 16.17
N PHE A 40 2.67 8.04 15.00
CA PHE A 40 1.27 7.71 14.77
C PHE A 40 1.05 7.11 13.38
N TRP A 41 -0.15 6.56 13.17
CA TRP A 41 -0.60 6.06 11.88
C TRP A 41 -1.57 7.06 11.29
N GLU A 42 -1.25 7.56 10.11
CA GLU A 42 -2.07 8.51 9.38
C GLU A 42 -2.66 7.87 8.12
N PRO A 43 -3.96 8.04 7.84
CA PRO A 43 -4.54 7.76 6.54
C PRO A 43 -4.11 8.88 5.58
N VAL A 44 -3.30 8.54 4.59
CA VAL A 44 -2.63 9.54 3.73
C VAL A 44 -3.02 9.42 2.28
N ARG A 45 -3.40 8.23 1.85
CA ARG A 45 -3.71 7.93 0.46
C ARG A 45 -4.93 7.03 0.40
N LEU A 46 -5.66 7.17 -0.68
CA LEU A 46 -6.79 6.34 -1.03
C LEU A 46 -6.45 5.72 -2.38
N VAL A 47 -6.90 4.49 -2.62
CA VAL A 47 -6.52 3.70 -3.80
C VAL A 47 -7.75 3.00 -4.32
N ASP A 48 -8.06 3.19 -5.59
CA ASP A 48 -9.03 2.34 -6.29
C ASP A 48 -8.28 1.27 -7.04
N VAL A 49 -8.83 0.05 -7.03
CA VAL A 49 -8.36 -1.06 -7.84
C VAL A 49 -9.57 -1.57 -8.62
N THR A 50 -9.56 -1.40 -9.94
CA THR A 50 -10.71 -1.64 -10.80
C THR A 50 -10.33 -2.40 -12.06
N LEU A 51 -11.25 -3.22 -12.57
CA LEU A 51 -11.12 -3.83 -13.90
C LEU A 51 -11.63 -2.91 -15.00
N LYS A 52 -12.47 -1.93 -14.64
CA LYS A 52 -13.10 -1.02 -15.57
C LYS A 52 -12.22 0.22 -15.72
N PRO A 53 -11.72 0.51 -16.93
CA PRO A 53 -10.89 1.69 -17.13
C PRO A 53 -11.70 2.95 -16.78
N TRP A 54 -11.03 3.89 -16.12
CA TRP A 54 -11.61 5.18 -15.73
C TRP A 54 -12.71 5.10 -14.66
N CYS A 55 -12.86 3.97 -13.97
CA CYS A 55 -13.85 3.80 -12.90
C CYS A 55 -13.26 4.15 -11.53
N PHE A 56 -13.79 5.19 -10.89
CA PHE A 56 -13.30 5.70 -9.61
C PHE A 56 -14.22 5.23 -8.46
N VAL A 57 -13.90 4.06 -7.90
CA VAL A 57 -14.69 3.35 -6.87
C VAL A 57 -14.88 4.21 -5.61
N ASN A 58 -13.81 4.81 -5.11
CA ASN A 58 -13.85 5.64 -3.92
C ASN A 58 -14.54 7.00 -4.14
N LEU A 59 -14.75 7.41 -5.39
CA LEU A 59 -15.57 8.57 -5.77
C LEU A 59 -17.01 8.16 -6.15
N GLY A 60 -17.54 7.11 -5.52
CA GLY A 60 -18.90 6.63 -5.73
C GLY A 60 -19.09 5.82 -7.01
N GLY A 61 -18.01 5.30 -7.60
CA GLY A 61 -18.07 4.54 -8.85
C GLY A 61 -18.29 5.42 -10.09
N THR A 62 -17.92 6.70 -10.01
CA THR A 62 -18.02 7.63 -11.14
C THR A 62 -17.01 7.27 -12.22
N LYS A 63 -17.43 7.35 -13.49
CA LYS A 63 -16.54 7.12 -14.63
C LYS A 63 -16.05 8.47 -15.19
N ILE A 64 -14.75 8.74 -15.11
CA ILE A 64 -14.14 9.98 -15.65
C ILE A 64 -13.23 9.59 -16.81
N ALA A 65 -13.83 9.42 -17.99
CA ALA A 65 -13.10 8.98 -19.18
C ALA A 65 -12.77 10.17 -20.11
N PRO A 66 -11.50 10.40 -20.46
CA PRO A 66 -11.07 11.43 -21.43
C PRO A 66 -11.32 11.07 -22.90
N GLY A 67 -12.14 10.05 -23.18
CA GLY A 67 -12.62 9.74 -24.54
C GLY A 67 -11.75 8.78 -25.37
N PHE A 68 -10.67 8.22 -24.82
CA PHE A 68 -9.93 7.12 -25.46
C PHE A 68 -10.13 5.80 -24.71
N ASP A 69 -10.33 4.73 -25.49
CA ASP A 69 -10.56 3.39 -24.97
C ASP A 69 -9.22 2.70 -24.73
N ILE A 70 -8.98 2.34 -23.47
CA ILE A 70 -7.86 1.52 -23.06
C ILE A 70 -8.54 0.25 -22.59
N GLY A 71 -8.26 -0.86 -23.27
CA GLY A 71 -9.00 -2.11 -23.09
C GLY A 71 -9.20 -2.50 -21.62
N HIS A 72 -10.25 -3.28 -21.36
CA HIS A 72 -10.62 -3.67 -20.02
C HIS A 72 -9.54 -4.48 -19.30
N GLY A 73 -9.45 -4.29 -17.98
CA GLY A 73 -8.76 -5.24 -17.10
C GLY A 73 -9.40 -6.63 -17.22
N ALA A 74 -8.59 -7.67 -17.08
CA ALA A 74 -9.04 -9.05 -17.17
C ALA A 74 -9.00 -9.67 -15.77
N TYR A 75 -10.00 -10.45 -15.40
CA TYR A 75 -9.96 -11.29 -14.20
C TYR A 75 -10.38 -12.69 -14.57
N ALA A 76 -9.44 -13.64 -14.48
CA ALA A 76 -9.66 -15.05 -14.65
C ALA A 76 -9.41 -15.75 -13.31
N GLY A 77 -10.49 -16.14 -12.63
CA GLY A 77 -10.38 -16.90 -11.39
C GLY A 77 -9.81 -18.31 -11.61
N PRO A 78 -9.39 -19.00 -10.54
CA PRO A 78 -8.90 -20.38 -10.66
C PRO A 78 -10.02 -21.30 -11.18
N GLN A 79 -9.87 -21.78 -12.42
CA GLN A 79 -10.79 -22.77 -13.00
C GLN A 79 -10.53 -24.15 -12.40
N ILE A 80 -11.60 -24.84 -12.01
CA ILE A 80 -11.55 -26.20 -11.44
C ILE A 80 -11.45 -27.28 -12.54
N ASP A 81 -11.68 -26.91 -13.80
CA ASP A 81 -11.61 -27.82 -14.95
C ASP A 81 -10.18 -27.96 -15.46
N GLY A 82 -9.46 -28.98 -14.97
CA GLY A 82 -8.47 -29.86 -15.64
C GLY A 82 -7.45 -29.31 -16.67
N GLY A 83 -7.39 -28.02 -16.92
CA GLY A 83 -6.53 -27.34 -17.89
C GLY A 83 -5.64 -26.36 -17.17
N ASN A 84 -4.41 -26.19 -17.68
CA ASN A 84 -3.36 -25.30 -17.16
C ASN A 84 -3.69 -23.79 -17.26
N ALA A 85 -4.96 -23.39 -17.17
CA ALA A 85 -5.35 -21.99 -17.13
C ALA A 85 -4.99 -21.42 -15.75
N GLN A 86 -3.84 -20.75 -15.67
CA GLN A 86 -3.43 -20.03 -14.48
C GLN A 86 -4.42 -18.89 -14.19
N ALA A 87 -4.77 -18.73 -12.91
CA ALA A 87 -5.63 -17.64 -12.47
C ALA A 87 -4.89 -16.30 -12.66
N THR A 88 -5.22 -15.57 -13.71
CA THR A 88 -4.57 -14.31 -14.07
C THR A 88 -5.50 -13.13 -13.82
N ALA A 89 -4.94 -12.00 -13.41
CA ALA A 89 -5.71 -10.77 -13.27
C ALA A 89 -4.91 -9.55 -13.72
N LYS A 90 -5.57 -8.59 -14.35
CA LYS A 90 -5.03 -7.29 -14.75
C LYS A 90 -5.94 -6.21 -14.20
N TRP A 91 -5.40 -5.41 -13.30
CA TRP A 91 -6.14 -4.35 -12.61
C TRP A 91 -5.57 -2.97 -12.96
N ASN A 92 -6.44 -1.98 -13.04
CA ASN A 92 -6.07 -0.58 -13.06
C ASN A 92 -6.15 -0.01 -11.64
N VAL A 93 -5.28 0.95 -11.35
CA VAL A 93 -5.19 1.66 -10.08
C VAL A 93 -5.34 3.16 -10.25
N HIS A 94 -6.19 3.75 -9.40
CA HIS A 94 -6.24 5.20 -9.20
C HIS A 94 -5.70 5.54 -7.82
N TRP A 95 -4.62 6.33 -7.78
CA TRP A 95 -3.95 6.72 -6.54
C TRP A 95 -4.31 8.15 -6.18
N TYR A 96 -4.90 8.34 -5.01
CA TYR A 96 -5.32 9.64 -4.52
C TYR A 96 -4.48 10.13 -3.36
N ILE A 97 -4.27 11.43 -3.29
CA ILE A 97 -3.81 12.12 -2.08
C ILE A 97 -5.03 12.32 -1.17
N TYR A 98 -5.01 11.75 0.03
CA TYR A 98 -6.16 11.80 0.95
C TYR A 98 -5.71 12.13 2.39
N PRO A 99 -5.40 13.40 2.70
CA PRO A 99 -4.89 13.83 4.00
C PRO A 99 -6.04 14.07 4.99
N LEU A 100 -6.78 13.01 5.33
CA LEU A 100 -8.00 13.08 6.14
C LEU A 100 -7.79 13.76 7.51
N LEU A 101 -6.66 13.47 8.17
CA LEU A 101 -6.37 14.06 9.49
C LEU A 101 -6.16 15.57 9.45
N TYR A 102 -5.64 16.09 8.34
CA TYR A 102 -5.49 17.52 8.13
C TYR A 102 -6.86 18.18 7.93
N TRP A 103 -7.72 17.58 7.11
CA TRP A 103 -9.06 18.08 6.85
C TRP A 103 -10.00 18.08 8.04
N MET A 104 -9.87 17.09 8.92
CA MET A 104 -10.70 17.01 10.13
C MET A 104 -10.17 17.87 11.29
N GLU A 105 -9.00 18.51 11.14
CA GLU A 105 -8.34 19.34 12.15
C GLU A 105 -8.20 18.66 13.54
N ILE A 106 -8.17 17.33 13.59
CA ILE A 106 -8.17 16.56 14.85
C ILE A 106 -6.86 16.70 15.62
N VAL A 107 -5.74 16.94 14.92
CA VAL A 107 -4.41 17.04 15.52
C VAL A 107 -3.92 18.47 15.38
N ALA A 108 -3.72 19.15 16.51
CA ALA A 108 -3.40 20.58 16.58
C ALA A 108 -2.01 20.95 16.01
N ASP A 109 -1.14 19.98 15.75
CA ASP A 109 0.24 20.24 15.31
C ASP A 109 0.41 20.09 13.79
N PHE A 110 0.20 21.21 13.09
CA PHE A 110 0.26 21.34 11.63
C PHE A 110 1.63 21.00 11.01
N LEU A 111 2.69 20.92 11.83
CA LEU A 111 4.06 20.67 11.38
C LEU A 111 4.34 19.19 11.10
N CYS A 112 3.55 18.28 11.68
CA CYS A 112 3.74 16.84 11.51
C CYS A 112 2.85 16.23 10.43
N LEU A 113 1.75 16.92 10.11
CA LEU A 113 0.80 16.50 9.08
C LEU A 113 1.21 17.01 7.69
N GLU A 114 0.77 16.28 6.68
CA GLU A 114 0.91 16.67 5.28
C GLU A 114 -0.22 17.64 4.91
N GLN A 115 0.14 18.93 4.76
CA GLN A 115 -0.78 19.99 4.36
C GLN A 115 -1.01 19.96 2.84
N THR A 116 -1.81 19.01 2.38
CA THR A 116 -2.19 18.93 0.96
C THR A 116 -3.71 18.91 0.81
N SER A 117 -4.20 19.23 -0.38
CA SER A 117 -5.59 18.99 -0.75
C SER A 117 -5.77 17.56 -1.24
N PHE A 118 -7.02 17.12 -1.33
CA PHE A 118 -7.35 15.91 -2.06
C PHE A 118 -7.15 16.13 -3.54
N ASP A 119 -6.50 15.16 -4.18
CA ASP A 119 -6.24 15.18 -5.60
C ASP A 119 -6.04 13.76 -6.14
N ILE A 120 -6.28 13.57 -7.44
CA ILE A 120 -5.99 12.35 -8.17
C ILE A 120 -4.53 12.42 -8.60
N ALA A 121 -3.65 11.79 -7.83
CA ALA A 121 -2.21 11.90 -8.03
C ALA A 121 -1.67 10.99 -9.13
N TYR A 122 -2.32 9.85 -9.36
CA TYR A 122 -1.90 8.92 -10.41
C TYR A 122 -3.08 8.12 -10.96
N VAL A 123 -3.09 7.94 -12.27
CA VAL A 123 -4.05 7.12 -13.00
C VAL A 123 -3.26 6.16 -13.87
N THR A 124 -3.41 4.86 -13.66
CA THR A 124 -2.58 3.85 -14.36
C THR A 124 -2.97 3.58 -15.81
N GLU A 125 -4.16 4.01 -16.20
CA GLU A 125 -4.70 3.90 -17.55
C GLU A 125 -3.83 4.65 -18.57
N ILE A 126 -3.26 5.79 -18.17
CA ILE A 126 -2.39 6.60 -19.02
C ILE A 126 -0.92 6.18 -18.98
N ASP A 127 -0.57 5.23 -18.12
CA ASP A 127 0.81 4.82 -17.92
C ASP A 127 1.14 3.56 -18.74
N PRO A 128 1.96 3.66 -19.79
CA PRO A 128 2.32 2.51 -20.62
C PRO A 128 3.10 1.44 -19.85
N LEU A 129 3.85 1.81 -18.80
CA LEU A 129 4.59 0.85 -17.98
C LEU A 129 3.63 -0.05 -17.21
N TRP A 130 2.52 0.50 -16.72
CA TRP A 130 1.52 -0.28 -16.00
C TRP A 130 0.79 -1.31 -16.88
N GLN A 131 0.73 -1.07 -18.18
CA GLN A 131 -0.02 -1.91 -19.10
C GLN A 131 0.79 -3.09 -19.65
N ASP A 132 2.13 -3.00 -19.60
CA ASP A 132 3.06 -3.96 -20.24
C ASP A 132 4.22 -4.37 -19.32
N ASP A 133 4.25 -5.66 -18.99
CA ASP A 133 5.28 -6.29 -18.14
C ASP A 133 6.70 -6.11 -18.70
N THR A 134 6.85 -6.10 -20.03
CA THR A 134 8.16 -6.01 -20.68
C THR A 134 8.76 -4.62 -20.52
N LEU A 135 7.94 -3.58 -20.67
CA LEU A 135 8.35 -2.20 -20.44
C LEU A 135 8.67 -1.95 -18.96
N THR A 136 7.87 -2.48 -18.04
CA THR A 136 8.14 -2.38 -16.60
C THR A 136 9.41 -3.12 -16.20
N THR A 137 9.65 -4.31 -16.76
CA THR A 137 10.87 -5.10 -16.49
C THR A 137 12.11 -4.43 -17.09
N LEU A 138 11.98 -3.70 -18.20
CA LEU A 138 13.08 -2.93 -18.78
C LEU A 138 13.58 -1.82 -17.83
N ILE A 139 12.67 -1.17 -17.11
CA ILE A 139 13.01 -0.11 -16.14
C ILE A 139 13.47 -0.69 -14.81
N ASN A 140 12.96 -1.87 -14.43
CA ASN A 140 13.29 -2.56 -13.18
C ASN A 140 13.99 -3.90 -13.46
N PRO A 141 15.23 -3.88 -14.00
CA PRO A 141 15.92 -5.10 -14.44
C PRO A 141 16.23 -6.06 -13.27
N GLU A 142 16.25 -5.57 -12.03
CA GLU A 142 16.40 -6.40 -10.84
C GLU A 142 15.28 -7.43 -10.67
N ALA A 143 14.12 -7.23 -11.32
CA ALA A 143 13.04 -8.22 -11.35
C ALA A 143 13.54 -9.59 -11.86
N ALA A 144 14.50 -9.60 -12.80
CA ALA A 144 15.10 -10.83 -13.32
C ALA A 144 15.83 -11.65 -12.25
N VAL A 145 16.44 -10.98 -11.27
CA VAL A 145 17.14 -11.64 -10.15
C VAL A 145 16.13 -12.35 -9.24
N PHE A 146 14.94 -11.77 -9.06
CA PHE A 146 13.90 -12.28 -8.17
C PHE A 146 12.84 -13.16 -8.86
N ALA A 147 12.96 -13.35 -10.18
CA ALA A 147 12.13 -14.28 -10.96
C ALA A 147 12.46 -15.77 -10.68
N ASN A 148 13.49 -16.05 -9.87
CA ASN A 148 13.88 -17.42 -9.57
C ASN A 148 12.93 -18.08 -8.52
N PRO A 149 12.73 -19.41 -8.57
CA PRO A 149 11.83 -20.10 -7.64
C PRO A 149 12.22 -19.96 -6.16
N ILE A 150 13.51 -19.83 -5.84
CA ILE A 150 13.99 -19.67 -4.46
C ILE A 150 13.52 -18.34 -3.87
N ALA A 151 13.57 -17.26 -4.66
CA ALA A 151 13.12 -15.94 -4.29
C ALA A 151 11.59 -15.89 -4.12
N GLN A 152 10.85 -16.66 -4.91
CA GLN A 152 9.39 -16.81 -4.77
C GLN A 152 9.03 -17.58 -3.50
N VAL A 153 9.75 -18.66 -3.18
CA VAL A 153 9.56 -19.42 -1.94
C VAL A 153 9.88 -18.57 -0.71
N ALA A 154 10.85 -17.64 -0.79
CA ALA A 154 11.14 -16.72 0.31
C ALA A 154 9.93 -15.84 0.69
N CYS A 155 9.00 -15.59 -0.24
CA CYS A 155 7.78 -14.84 0.05
C CYS A 155 6.83 -15.60 0.99
N ALA A 156 6.92 -16.93 1.08
CA ALA A 156 6.17 -17.72 2.06
C ALA A 156 6.63 -17.42 3.51
N ALA A 157 7.92 -17.19 3.72
CA ALA A 157 8.44 -16.78 5.04
C ALA A 157 7.93 -15.40 5.42
N ASP A 158 7.89 -14.46 4.47
CA ASP A 158 7.33 -13.13 4.67
C ASP A 158 5.81 -13.16 4.94
N CYS A 159 5.07 -14.05 4.27
CA CYS A 159 3.65 -14.30 4.52
C CYS A 159 3.37 -14.70 5.97
N ILE A 160 4.14 -15.65 6.50
CA ILE A 160 4.02 -16.11 7.89
C ILE A 160 4.38 -14.98 8.86
N ALA A 161 5.51 -14.32 8.63
CA ALA A 161 5.99 -13.24 9.50
C ALA A 161 5.01 -12.06 9.56
N ALA A 162 4.51 -11.61 8.40
CA ALA A 162 3.54 -10.51 8.30
C ALA A 162 2.18 -10.87 8.91
N THR A 163 1.73 -12.13 8.77
CA THR A 163 0.47 -12.60 9.35
C THR A 163 0.53 -12.66 10.88
N ILE A 164 1.65 -13.13 11.43
CA ILE A 164 1.81 -13.25 12.89
C ILE A 164 2.10 -11.89 13.52
N LYS A 165 3.05 -11.13 12.96
CA LYS A 165 3.52 -9.88 13.56
C LYS A 165 3.80 -8.78 12.54
N LYS A 166 4.87 -8.91 11.75
CA LYS A 166 5.34 -7.82 10.87
C LYS A 166 6.07 -8.39 9.65
N PRO A 167 6.00 -7.69 8.51
CA PRO A 167 6.73 -8.10 7.32
C PRO A 167 8.23 -7.98 7.52
N ILE A 168 8.96 -8.83 6.80
CA ILE A 168 10.42 -8.90 6.76
C ILE A 168 10.90 -7.84 5.77
N THR A 169 11.46 -6.75 6.29
CA THR A 169 11.90 -5.58 5.49
C THR A 169 12.94 -5.92 4.42
N PRO A 170 13.96 -6.79 4.67
CA PRO A 170 14.92 -7.18 3.64
C PRO A 170 14.32 -7.88 2.41
N LEU A 171 13.17 -8.56 2.55
CA LEU A 171 12.48 -9.24 1.46
C LEU A 171 11.60 -8.26 0.68
N PHE A 172 12.17 -7.18 0.16
CA PHE A 172 11.44 -6.09 -0.48
C PHE A 172 10.72 -6.49 -1.78
N TRP A 173 11.19 -7.55 -2.46
CA TRP A 173 10.55 -8.10 -3.66
C TRP A 173 9.32 -8.97 -3.34
N CYS A 174 9.08 -9.27 -2.06
CA CYS A 174 7.97 -10.10 -1.61
C CYS A 174 6.86 -9.27 -0.98
N ALA A 175 5.63 -9.58 -1.38
CA ALA A 175 4.38 -9.09 -0.82
C ALA A 175 3.74 -10.12 0.11
N GLY A 176 4.55 -10.89 0.84
CA GLY A 176 4.11 -12.03 1.66
C GLY A 176 3.08 -12.93 0.95
N CYS A 177 1.91 -13.09 1.57
CA CYS A 177 0.85 -13.98 1.05
C CYS A 177 0.22 -13.47 -0.25
N GLN A 178 0.42 -12.21 -0.61
CA GLN A 178 -0.14 -11.62 -1.81
C GLN A 178 0.65 -12.02 -3.07
N GLY A 179 1.94 -12.35 -2.91
CA GLY A 179 2.80 -12.84 -4.00
C GLY A 179 4.07 -12.00 -4.18
N SER A 180 4.56 -11.93 -5.41
CA SER A 180 5.74 -11.13 -5.78
C SER A 180 5.36 -9.68 -6.07
N MET A 181 6.16 -8.74 -5.57
CA MET A 181 6.05 -7.33 -5.92
C MET A 181 6.40 -7.05 -7.38
N TYR A 182 7.25 -7.87 -8.00
CA TYR A 182 7.54 -7.73 -9.42
C TYR A 182 6.61 -8.60 -10.28
N PRO A 183 6.28 -8.15 -11.51
CA PRO A 183 6.57 -6.82 -12.06
C PRO A 183 5.75 -5.69 -11.40
N LEU A 184 6.23 -4.44 -11.46
CA LEU A 184 5.59 -3.26 -10.82
C LEU A 184 4.44 -2.68 -11.66
N ASP A 185 3.51 -3.55 -12.02
CA ASP A 185 2.36 -3.26 -12.86
C ASP A 185 1.08 -3.89 -12.30
N GLY A 186 -0.01 -3.76 -13.06
CA GLY A 186 -1.31 -4.32 -12.75
C GLY A 186 -1.47 -5.81 -13.03
N ASN A 187 -0.46 -6.48 -13.61
CA ASN A 187 -0.57 -7.84 -14.13
C ASN A 187 -0.15 -8.88 -13.08
N VAL A 188 -1.11 -9.68 -12.66
CA VAL A 188 -0.98 -10.72 -11.63
C VAL A 188 -1.08 -12.08 -12.31
N ALA A 189 0.05 -12.76 -12.42
CA ALA A 189 0.14 -14.07 -13.10
C ALA A 189 -0.56 -15.22 -12.35
N ALA A 190 -0.65 -15.13 -11.02
CA ALA A 190 -1.28 -16.15 -10.19
C ALA A 190 -1.96 -15.50 -8.98
N HIS A 191 -3.23 -15.83 -8.72
CA HIS A 191 -3.96 -15.41 -7.54
C HIS A 191 -5.02 -16.44 -7.14
N MET A 192 -5.45 -16.39 -5.87
CA MET A 192 -6.46 -17.29 -5.32
C MET A 192 -7.84 -16.63 -5.23
N ASN A 193 -7.87 -15.31 -4.99
CA ASN A 193 -9.09 -14.55 -4.82
C ASN A 193 -8.89 -13.09 -5.28
N PRO A 194 -9.97 -12.33 -5.53
CA PRO A 194 -9.85 -10.96 -6.07
C PRO A 194 -9.30 -9.97 -5.04
N ILE A 195 -9.43 -10.24 -3.74
CA ILE A 195 -8.92 -9.39 -2.67
C ILE A 195 -7.40 -9.51 -2.57
N GLN A 196 -6.87 -10.70 -2.81
CA GLN A 196 -5.45 -11.00 -2.84
C GLN A 196 -4.79 -10.26 -4.00
N SER A 197 -5.34 -10.41 -5.21
CA SER A 197 -4.78 -9.80 -6.42
C SER A 197 -4.92 -8.28 -6.40
N SER A 198 -6.09 -7.74 -6.05
CA SER A 198 -6.28 -6.28 -5.95
C SER A 198 -5.37 -5.64 -4.89
N ARG A 199 -5.21 -6.30 -3.74
CA ARG A 199 -4.30 -5.83 -2.70
C ARG A 199 -2.84 -5.91 -3.14
N LEU A 200 -2.43 -6.99 -3.80
CA LEU A 200 -1.09 -7.10 -4.36
C LEU A 200 -0.79 -5.91 -5.27
N VAL A 201 -1.74 -5.59 -6.16
CA VAL A 201 -1.59 -4.49 -7.12
C VAL A 201 -1.52 -3.13 -6.42
N ALA A 202 -2.32 -2.89 -5.36
CA ALA A 202 -2.19 -1.68 -4.55
C ALA A 202 -0.83 -1.57 -3.84
N GLU A 203 -0.30 -2.69 -3.35
CA GLU A 203 1.03 -2.77 -2.74
C GLU A 203 2.15 -2.52 -3.78
N ARG A 204 2.01 -3.06 -5.01
CA ARG A 204 2.91 -2.80 -6.13
C ARG A 204 2.91 -1.33 -6.54
N MET A 205 1.75 -0.69 -6.60
CA MET A 205 1.64 0.73 -6.91
C MET A 205 2.38 1.59 -5.88
N ALA A 206 2.23 1.28 -4.58
CA ALA A 206 2.99 1.95 -3.55
C ALA A 206 4.50 1.77 -3.73
N TYR A 207 4.94 0.57 -4.12
CA TYR A 207 6.36 0.31 -4.38
C TYR A 207 6.88 1.01 -5.63
N LYS A 208 6.09 1.06 -6.70
CA LYS A 208 6.36 1.81 -7.92
C LYS A 208 6.56 3.30 -7.64
N LEU A 209 5.66 3.92 -6.87
CA LEU A 209 5.81 5.32 -6.47
C LEU A 209 7.08 5.58 -5.66
N HIS A 210 7.54 4.60 -4.88
CA HIS A 210 8.83 4.69 -4.19
C HIS A 210 10.01 4.61 -5.17
N ARG A 211 9.94 3.73 -6.17
CA ARG A 211 10.95 3.62 -7.25
C ARG A 211 11.04 4.88 -8.11
N GLU A 212 9.91 5.52 -8.38
CA GLU A 212 9.81 6.80 -9.11
C GLU A 212 10.12 8.02 -8.24
N LEU A 213 10.48 7.82 -6.95
CA LEU A 213 10.80 8.87 -5.98
C LEU A 213 9.65 9.84 -5.66
N ILE A 214 8.41 9.46 -6.00
CA ILE A 214 7.18 10.20 -5.68
C ILE A 214 6.78 9.93 -4.22
N ALA A 215 6.90 8.68 -3.76
CA ALA A 215 6.61 8.28 -2.38
C ALA A 215 7.86 8.32 -1.50
N TRP A 216 7.73 8.88 -0.30
CA TRP A 216 8.85 9.17 0.59
C TRP A 216 8.77 8.35 1.89
N GLY A 217 9.94 8.13 2.49
CA GLY A 217 10.07 7.54 3.82
C GLY A 217 9.65 8.51 4.92
N THR A 218 8.86 8.03 5.87
CA THR A 218 8.28 8.84 6.97
C THR A 218 8.44 8.23 8.36
N MET A 219 8.98 7.02 8.43
CA MET A 219 9.18 6.23 9.63
C MET A 219 10.66 6.28 10.08
N GLY A 220 10.96 5.91 11.32
CA GLY A 220 12.33 5.88 11.82
C GLY A 220 12.81 7.22 12.40
N SER A 221 14.04 7.23 12.89
CA SER A 221 14.73 8.45 13.34
C SER A 221 14.95 9.45 12.20
N LYS A 222 15.21 8.97 10.97
CA LYS A 222 15.34 9.81 9.76
C LYS A 222 14.05 10.56 9.41
N GLY A 223 12.88 10.02 9.80
CA GLY A 223 11.57 10.62 9.54
C GLY A 223 11.20 11.78 10.48
N LEU A 224 11.88 11.92 11.62
CA LEU A 224 11.52 12.84 12.70
C LEU A 224 11.49 14.30 12.26
N CYS A 225 12.49 14.71 11.50
CA CYS A 225 12.68 16.11 11.11
C CYS A 225 12.12 16.44 9.73
N GLY A 226 11.75 15.43 8.96
CA GLY A 226 11.31 15.58 7.58
C GLY A 226 11.04 14.23 6.94
N LYS A 227 10.43 14.25 5.76
CA LYS A 227 10.33 13.06 4.92
C LYS A 227 11.70 12.86 4.23
N TYR A 228 12.07 11.62 3.93
CA TYR A 228 13.34 11.31 3.25
C TYR A 228 13.12 10.42 2.04
N VAL A 229 14.01 10.50 1.05
CA VAL A 229 13.93 9.67 -0.15
C VAL A 229 14.15 8.20 0.21
N MET A 230 13.23 7.34 -0.24
CA MET A 230 13.26 5.91 0.03
C MET A 230 12.95 5.16 -1.27
N PRO A 231 13.94 4.83 -2.11
CA PRO A 231 13.69 4.14 -3.38
C PRO A 231 13.20 2.71 -3.19
N ILE A 232 13.69 2.02 -2.15
CA ILE A 232 13.21 0.70 -1.75
C ILE A 232 12.19 0.88 -0.64
N MET A 233 10.92 0.61 -0.96
CA MET A 233 9.81 0.73 0.00
C MET A 233 10.05 -0.14 1.23
N ASN A 234 9.95 0.46 2.42
CA ASN A 234 9.87 -0.30 3.66
C ASN A 234 8.42 -0.74 3.90
N LYS A 235 8.16 -2.04 3.76
CA LYS A 235 6.82 -2.63 3.91
C LYS A 235 6.14 -2.32 5.25
N GLN A 236 6.92 -2.13 6.31
CA GLN A 236 6.37 -1.83 7.63
C GLN A 236 5.81 -0.40 7.73
N GLN A 237 6.16 0.49 6.81
CA GLN A 237 5.63 1.86 6.78
C GLN A 237 4.14 1.90 6.41
N TYR A 238 3.61 0.89 5.71
CA TYR A 238 2.27 0.93 5.14
C TYR A 238 1.34 -0.16 5.65
N ARG A 239 0.04 0.16 5.67
CA ARG A 239 -1.06 -0.81 5.83
C ARG A 239 -2.19 -0.45 4.89
N PHE A 240 -2.86 -1.46 4.37
CA PHE A 240 -3.98 -1.29 3.46
C PHE A 240 -5.25 -1.75 4.15
N GLN A 241 -6.21 -0.85 4.28
CA GLN A 241 -7.53 -1.14 4.83
C GLN A 241 -8.53 -1.08 3.69
N MET A 242 -9.29 -2.14 3.46
CA MET A 242 -10.37 -2.09 2.48
C MET A 242 -11.48 -1.16 2.96
N VAL A 243 -11.94 -0.28 2.07
CA VAL A 243 -13.06 0.64 2.30
C VAL A 243 -14.26 0.31 1.43
N ASN A 244 -14.03 -0.13 0.19
CA ASN A 244 -15.05 -0.55 -0.75
C ASN A 244 -14.74 -1.95 -1.28
N PRO A 245 -15.75 -2.78 -1.58
CA PRO A 245 -17.19 -2.52 -1.42
C PRO A 245 -17.69 -2.80 0.01
N ALA A 246 -16.94 -3.56 0.82
CA ALA A 246 -17.30 -3.90 2.20
C ALA A 246 -16.19 -3.46 3.18
N PRO A 247 -16.37 -2.33 3.91
CA PRO A 247 -15.29 -1.72 4.68
C PRO A 247 -14.80 -2.63 5.82
N MET A 248 -13.49 -2.70 5.96
CA MET A 248 -12.79 -3.45 6.99
C MET A 248 -12.63 -2.56 8.24
N VAL A 249 -13.69 -2.41 9.04
CA VAL A 249 -13.67 -1.47 10.20
C VAL A 249 -13.29 -2.10 11.54
N LYS A 250 -13.47 -3.42 11.71
CA LYS A 250 -13.32 -4.11 13.00
C LYS A 250 -12.45 -5.36 12.89
N GLY A 251 -11.75 -5.66 13.97
CA GLY A 251 -10.90 -6.85 14.11
C GLY A 251 -9.40 -6.59 13.89
N ARG A 252 -8.60 -7.60 14.26
CA ARG A 252 -7.14 -7.59 14.12
C ARG A 252 -6.72 -7.37 12.66
N TYR A 253 -7.44 -8.01 11.74
CA TYR A 253 -7.17 -7.97 10.31
C TYR A 253 -7.87 -6.83 9.58
N ALA A 254 -8.42 -5.81 10.24
CA ALA A 254 -9.06 -4.69 9.54
C ALA A 254 -8.06 -3.80 8.76
N CYS A 255 -6.83 -3.68 9.26
CA CYS A 255 -5.74 -2.94 8.61
C CYS A 255 -4.48 -3.81 8.60
N PRO A 256 -4.44 -4.89 7.80
CA PRO A 256 -3.32 -5.81 7.77
C PRO A 256 -2.03 -5.11 7.28
N PRO A 257 -0.85 -5.47 7.82
CA PRO A 257 0.40 -5.04 7.23
C PRO A 257 0.62 -5.72 5.87
N ILE A 258 1.42 -5.09 5.00
CA ILE A 258 1.82 -5.67 3.71
C ILE A 258 2.27 -7.13 3.90
N GLY A 259 1.75 -8.00 3.04
CA GLY A 259 2.06 -9.43 3.05
C GLY A 259 1.37 -10.31 4.07
N ALA A 260 0.53 -9.78 4.96
CA ALA A 260 -0.31 -10.60 5.82
C ALA A 260 -1.42 -11.31 5.02
N SER A 261 -1.80 -12.50 5.48
CA SER A 261 -2.87 -13.32 4.89
C SER A 261 -4.21 -12.61 4.90
N ASP A 262 -4.92 -12.77 3.80
CA ASP A 262 -6.24 -12.27 3.51
C ASP A 262 -7.33 -13.34 3.68
N LEU A 263 -7.00 -14.59 4.01
CA LEU A 263 -7.96 -15.71 4.10
C LEU A 263 -9.11 -15.47 5.09
N LYS A 264 -8.82 -14.92 6.28
CA LYS A 264 -9.85 -14.60 7.28
C LYS A 264 -10.65 -13.33 6.94
N PRO A 265 -10.02 -12.20 6.60
CA PRO A 265 -10.77 -11.00 6.25
C PRO A 265 -11.44 -11.08 4.86
N GLY A 266 -10.96 -11.89 3.92
CA GLY A 266 -11.36 -11.83 2.51
C GLY A 266 -12.60 -12.64 2.12
N SER A 267 -13.09 -13.55 2.97
CA SER A 267 -14.29 -14.32 2.63
C SER A 267 -15.54 -13.42 2.58
N GLY A 268 -16.25 -13.45 1.45
CA GLY A 268 -17.57 -12.80 1.28
C GLY A 268 -17.55 -11.27 1.21
N ARG A 269 -16.39 -10.63 0.99
CA ARG A 269 -16.28 -9.16 0.91
C ARG A 269 -16.41 -8.59 -0.49
N THR A 270 -16.27 -9.42 -1.52
CA THR A 270 -16.53 -9.07 -2.91
C THR A 270 -17.78 -9.80 -3.38
N TYR A 271 -18.59 -9.14 -4.19
CA TYR A 271 -19.83 -9.70 -4.74
C TYR A 271 -19.96 -9.28 -6.21
N PRO A 272 -20.54 -10.15 -7.06
CA PRO A 272 -20.54 -9.93 -8.50
C PRO A 272 -21.33 -8.67 -8.90
N VAL A 273 -21.07 -8.18 -10.12
CA VAL A 273 -21.75 -7.06 -10.81
C VAL A 273 -21.39 -5.65 -10.28
N ILE A 274 -21.42 -5.43 -8.97
CA ILE A 274 -21.22 -4.11 -8.36
C ILE A 274 -20.01 -4.09 -7.42
N GLY A 275 -19.69 -5.21 -6.76
CA GLY A 275 -18.62 -5.32 -5.75
C GLY A 275 -17.33 -5.97 -6.26
N GLU A 276 -17.07 -5.90 -7.56
CA GLU A 276 -15.85 -6.44 -8.19
C GLU A 276 -14.68 -5.47 -8.12
N ASP A 277 -14.98 -4.17 -8.08
CA ASP A 277 -14.00 -3.10 -7.93
C ASP A 277 -13.79 -2.78 -6.44
N ILE A 278 -12.54 -2.55 -6.04
CA ILE A 278 -12.15 -2.56 -4.62
C ILE A 278 -11.41 -1.26 -4.29
N GLY A 279 -11.79 -0.64 -3.17
CA GLY A 279 -11.13 0.55 -2.65
C GLY A 279 -10.31 0.24 -1.41
N TYR A 280 -9.10 0.80 -1.31
CA TYR A 280 -8.22 0.70 -0.15
C TYR A 280 -7.84 2.07 0.40
N LEU A 281 -7.98 2.24 1.71
CA LEU A 281 -7.38 3.32 2.47
C LEU A 281 -5.97 2.91 2.91
N VAL A 282 -4.98 3.73 2.57
CA VAL A 282 -3.58 3.48 2.87
C VAL A 282 -3.18 4.26 4.12
N TRP A 283 -2.81 3.50 5.14
CA TRP A 283 -2.25 4.03 6.36
C TRP A 283 -0.74 4.04 6.27
N ARG A 284 -0.13 5.16 6.64
CA ARG A 284 1.30 5.33 6.72
C ARG A 284 1.72 5.58 8.16
N LYS A 285 2.80 4.92 8.60
CA LYS A 285 3.45 5.25 9.87
C LYS A 285 4.24 6.55 9.70
N ARG A 286 3.94 7.53 10.54
CA ARG A 286 4.65 8.81 10.62
C ARG A 286 5.33 8.93 11.97
N ASN A 287 6.63 9.14 11.94
CA ASN A 287 7.37 9.64 13.10
C ASN A 287 7.72 11.09 12.84
N CYS A 288 7.48 11.96 13.82
CA CYS A 288 7.69 13.39 13.69
C CYS A 288 8.12 13.99 15.04
N CYS A 289 8.83 15.11 14.97
CA CYS A 289 9.12 15.95 16.13
C CYS A 289 8.04 17.04 16.27
N ALA A 290 7.10 16.83 17.21
CA ALA A 290 6.02 17.75 17.55
C ALA A 290 6.49 18.78 18.61
N LEU A 291 5.92 19.97 18.63
CA LEU A 291 6.25 21.04 19.59
C LEU A 291 5.32 21.05 20.81
#